data_AF-A0AAP2ZA53-F1
#
_entry.id   AF-A0AAP2ZA53-F1
#
_cell.length_a   1.000
_cell.length_b   1.000
_cell.length_c   1.000
_cell.angle_alpha   90.00
_cell.angle_beta   90.00
_cell.angle_gamma   90.00
#
_symmetry.space_group_name_H-M   'P 1'
#
loop_
_entity.id
_entity.type
_entity.pdbx_description
1 polymer ?
#
loop_
_entity_poly.entity_id
_entity_poly.type
_entity_poly.pdbx_seq_one_letter_code
_entity_poly.pdbx_strand_id
1 'polypeptide(L)'
;MADEAELREQFTEAFEGADYPISSPMDLVPALPNGPGTKFESGDFSMTAMELNTKLSGGEFPYESVDAFVDDVVEELKDQGHI
;
A
#
# COMPACT_ATOMS: atom_id res chain seq x y z
N MET A 1 -17.63 -3.98 -2.00
CA MET A 1 -16.47 -4.36 -1.18
C MET A 1 -15.34 -4.64 -2.14
N ALA A 2 -14.15 -4.14 -1.85
CA ALA A 2 -13.00 -4.38 -2.73
C ALA A 2 -12.61 -5.86 -2.73
N ASP A 3 -11.91 -6.28 -3.78
CA ASP A 3 -11.32 -7.60 -3.88
C ASP A 3 -9.92 -7.56 -3.26
N GLU A 4 -9.73 -8.33 -2.17
CA GLU A 4 -8.46 -8.44 -1.45
C GLU A 4 -7.32 -8.86 -2.38
N ALA A 5 -7.56 -9.78 -3.32
CA ALA A 5 -6.53 -10.28 -4.22
C ALA A 5 -6.15 -9.22 -5.27
N GLU A 6 -7.13 -8.50 -5.80
CA GLU A 6 -6.91 -7.42 -6.78
C GLU A 6 -6.12 -6.26 -6.16
N LEU A 7 -6.46 -5.87 -4.93
CA LEU A 7 -5.71 -4.82 -4.23
C LEU A 7 -4.29 -5.28 -3.88
N ARG A 8 -4.13 -6.52 -3.41
CA ARG A 8 -2.81 -7.09 -3.09
C ARG A 8 -1.90 -7.10 -4.30
N GLU A 9 -2.41 -7.48 -5.48
CA GLU A 9 -1.67 -7.44 -6.74
C GLU A 9 -1.24 -6.00 -7.07
N GLN A 10 -2.16 -5.04 -7.06
CA GLN A 10 -1.85 -3.63 -7.35
C GLN A 10 -0.83 -3.03 -6.38
N PHE A 11 -0.96 -3.29 -5.08
CA PHE A 11 0.00 -2.81 -4.08
C PHE A 11 1.37 -3.44 -4.31
N THR A 12 1.42 -4.74 -4.56
CA THR A 12 2.68 -5.44 -4.83
C THR A 12 3.37 -4.86 -6.06
N GLU A 13 2.68 -4.73 -7.19
CA GLU A 13 3.24 -4.13 -8.42
C GLU A 13 3.68 -2.67 -8.23
N ALA A 14 2.95 -1.90 -7.42
CA ALA A 14 3.28 -0.50 -7.20
C ALA A 14 4.48 -0.30 -6.25
N PHE A 15 4.69 -1.22 -5.29
CA PHE A 15 5.69 -1.09 -4.25
C PHE A 15 6.90 -2.04 -4.42
N GLU A 16 6.83 -3.04 -5.30
CA GLU A 16 7.94 -3.99 -5.54
C GLU A 16 9.23 -3.31 -6.02
N GLY A 17 9.11 -2.15 -6.68
CA GLY A 17 10.24 -1.35 -7.15
C GLY A 17 10.92 -0.51 -6.09
N ALA A 18 10.48 -0.55 -4.83
CA ALA A 18 11.07 0.21 -3.74
C ALA A 18 12.38 -0.41 -3.22
N ASP A 19 13.26 0.43 -2.68
CA ASP A 19 14.52 0.00 -2.09
C ASP A 19 14.28 -0.49 -0.64
N TYR A 20 14.01 -1.78 -0.50
CA TYR A 20 13.86 -2.43 0.82
C TYR A 20 15.22 -2.63 1.53
N PRO A 21 15.27 -2.53 2.88
CA PRO A 21 14.15 -2.29 3.79
C PRO A 21 13.70 -0.82 3.79
N ILE A 22 12.39 -0.60 3.69
CA ILE A 22 11.81 0.75 3.79
C ILE A 22 11.65 1.12 5.25
N SER A 23 12.08 2.33 5.61
CA SER A 23 11.99 2.83 6.99
C SER A 23 10.88 3.85 7.17
N SER A 24 10.33 4.35 6.07
CA SER A 24 9.18 5.25 6.08
C SER A 24 8.33 5.08 4.82
N PRO A 25 7.05 5.48 4.85
CA PRO A 25 6.21 5.48 3.65
C PRO A 25 6.72 6.39 2.53
N MET A 26 7.55 7.40 2.87
CA MET A 26 8.17 8.28 1.88
C MET A 26 9.17 7.52 0.99
N ASP A 27 9.74 6.42 1.48
CA ASP A 27 10.69 5.59 0.71
C ASP A 27 10.00 4.86 -0.44
N LEU A 28 8.67 4.71 -0.40
CA LEU A 28 7.85 4.12 -1.46
C LEU A 28 7.56 5.10 -2.60
N VAL A 29 7.59 6.41 -2.34
CA VAL A 29 7.21 7.43 -3.33
C VAL A 29 8.01 7.36 -4.64
N PRO A 30 9.33 7.13 -4.62
CA PRO A 30 10.12 7.00 -5.84
C PRO A 30 9.80 5.75 -6.68
N ALA A 31 9.31 4.67 -6.07
CA ALA A 31 8.95 3.43 -6.74
C ALA A 31 7.60 3.51 -7.47
N LEU A 32 6.73 4.38 -6.98
CA LEU A 32 5.37 4.51 -7.46
C LEU A 32 5.31 5.08 -8.91
N PRO A 33 4.51 4.48 -9.81
CA PRO A 33 4.45 4.87 -11.22
C PRO A 33 3.99 6.31 -11.46
N ASN A 34 3.10 6.83 -10.60
CA ASN A 34 2.64 8.23 -10.63
C ASN A 34 3.05 8.98 -9.34
N GLY A 35 4.09 8.50 -8.64
CA GLY A 35 4.48 9.03 -7.34
C GLY A 35 3.30 8.99 -6.35
N PRO A 36 3.13 10.02 -5.50
CA PRO A 36 2.05 10.08 -4.50
C PRO A 36 0.64 10.09 -5.09
N GLY A 37 0.50 10.40 -6.39
CA GLY A 37 -0.76 10.39 -7.11
C GLY A 37 -1.17 9.02 -7.66
N THR A 38 -0.35 7.98 -7.45
CA THR A 38 -0.72 6.60 -7.80
C THR A 38 -2.00 6.23 -7.08
N LYS A 39 -2.96 5.66 -7.81
CA LYS A 39 -4.29 5.37 -7.32
C LYS A 39 -4.53 3.87 -7.35
N PHE A 40 -5.06 3.34 -6.26
CA PHE A 40 -5.43 1.95 -6.07
C PHE A 40 -6.95 1.87 -6.03
N GLU A 41 -7.53 1.02 -6.87
CA GLU A 41 -8.97 0.92 -7.03
C GLU A 41 -9.39 -0.54 -7.13
N SER A 42 -10.43 -0.93 -6.39
CA SER A 42 -11.07 -2.23 -6.54
C SER A 42 -12.53 -2.13 -6.10
N GLY A 43 -13.47 -2.48 -6.97
CA GLY A 43 -14.90 -2.32 -6.69
C GLY A 43 -15.28 -0.90 -6.25
N ASP A 44 -15.65 -0.75 -4.96
CA ASP A 44 -16.01 0.54 -4.34
C ASP A 44 -14.84 1.24 -3.64
N PHE A 45 -13.69 0.56 -3.52
CA PHE A 45 -12.48 1.12 -2.94
C PHE A 45 -11.74 1.95 -3.97
N SER A 46 -11.33 3.16 -3.60
CA SER A 46 -10.53 4.04 -4.44
C SER A 46 -9.73 4.97 -3.53
N MET A 47 -8.42 4.81 -3.49
CA MET A 47 -7.52 5.65 -2.70
C MET A 47 -6.21 5.90 -3.43
N THR A 48 -5.64 7.09 -3.23
CA THR A 48 -4.29 7.41 -3.68
C THR A 48 -3.23 6.89 -2.71
N ALA A 49 -2.00 6.73 -3.17
CA ALA A 49 -0.86 6.35 -2.34
C ALA A 49 -0.61 7.34 -1.20
N MET A 50 -0.87 8.64 -1.42
CA MET A 50 -0.83 9.66 -0.37
C MET A 50 -1.90 9.42 0.70
N GLU A 51 -3.15 9.16 0.30
CA GLU A 51 -4.23 8.85 1.24
C GLU A 51 -3.95 7.55 2.00
N LEU A 52 -3.46 6.53 1.31
CA LEU A 52 -3.02 5.26 1.88
C LEU A 52 -1.94 5.50 2.94
N ASN A 53 -0.88 6.24 2.61
CA ASN A 53 0.19 6.61 3.56
C ASN A 53 -0.36 7.30 4.83
N THR A 54 -1.29 8.24 4.68
CA THR A 54 -1.88 8.91 5.86
C THR A 54 -2.75 8.00 6.72
N LYS A 55 -3.29 6.91 6.16
CA LYS A 55 -4.02 5.89 6.90
C LYS A 55 -3.05 4.93 7.59
N LEU A 56 -2.04 4.47 6.85
CA LEU A 56 -0.96 3.59 7.27
C LEU A 56 0.09 4.25 8.15
N SER A 57 -0.12 5.48 8.61
CA SER A 57 0.85 6.24 9.41
C SER A 57 1.18 5.61 10.77
N GLY A 58 0.58 4.46 11.10
CA GLY A 58 0.89 3.60 12.25
C GLY A 58 1.67 2.32 11.94
N GLY A 59 2.06 2.08 10.68
CA GLY A 59 2.72 0.84 10.26
C GLY A 59 4.01 0.50 11.03
N GLU A 60 4.33 -0.79 11.13
CA GLU A 60 5.46 -1.34 11.89
C GLU A 60 6.80 -1.24 11.14
N PHE A 61 7.17 -0.03 10.69
CA PHE A 61 8.46 0.19 10.03
C PHE A 61 9.65 -0.25 10.92
N PRO A 62 10.73 -0.80 10.34
CA PRO A 62 10.94 -0.98 8.90
C PRO A 62 10.32 -2.27 8.34
N TYR A 63 9.84 -2.22 7.10
CA TYR A 63 9.43 -3.42 6.37
C TYR A 63 10.59 -3.94 5.53
N GLU A 64 10.89 -5.23 5.67
CA GLU A 64 12.01 -5.88 4.98
C GLU A 64 11.69 -6.28 3.54
N SER A 65 10.40 -6.36 3.17
CA SER A 65 9.96 -6.78 1.84
C SER A 65 8.61 -6.16 1.48
N VAL A 66 8.30 -6.17 0.19
CA VAL A 66 6.99 -5.75 -0.32
C VAL A 66 5.86 -6.61 0.24
N ASP A 67 6.06 -7.92 0.32
CA ASP A 67 5.04 -8.83 0.87
C ASP A 67 4.69 -8.46 2.32
N ALA A 68 5.69 -8.21 3.17
CA ALA A 68 5.45 -7.82 4.57
C ALA A 68 4.70 -6.49 4.69
N PHE A 69 5.01 -5.52 3.82
CA PHE A 69 4.28 -4.25 3.80
C PHE A 69 2.85 -4.43 3.29
N VAL A 70 2.67 -5.08 2.15
CA VAL A 70 1.37 -5.27 1.52
C VAL A 70 0.43 -6.08 2.41
N ASP A 71 0.93 -7.11 3.08
CA ASP A 71 0.14 -7.91 4.01
C ASP A 71 -0.43 -7.04 5.15
N ASP A 72 0.40 -6.18 5.74
CA ASP A 72 -0.03 -5.25 6.80
C ASP A 72 -1.05 -4.21 6.28
N VAL A 73 -0.84 -3.67 5.08
CA VAL A 73 -1.80 -2.77 4.44
C VAL A 73 -3.16 -3.45 4.24
N VAL A 74 -3.15 -4.68 3.74
CA VAL A 74 -4.36 -5.47 3.48
C VAL A 74 -5.07 -5.80 4.80
N GLU A 75 -4.33 -6.22 5.83
CA GLU A 75 -4.92 -6.45 7.15
C GLU A 75 -5.55 -5.19 7.72
N GLU A 76 -4.89 -4.03 7.61
CA GLU A 76 -5.43 -2.77 8.12
C GLU A 76 -6.68 -2.32 7.34
N LEU A 77 -6.71 -2.49 6.02
CA LEU A 77 -7.89 -2.21 5.20
C LEU A 77 -9.07 -3.12 5.56
N LYS A 78 -8.80 -4.37 5.92
CA LYS A 78 -9.79 -5.35 6.38
C LYS A 78 -10.36 -4.99 7.75
N ASP A 79 -9.50 -4.58 8.69
CA ASP A 79 -9.93 -4.10 10.02
C ASP A 79 -10.77 -2.81 9.91
N GLN A 80 -10.49 -1.95 8.92
CA GLN A 80 -11.28 -0.76 8.62
C GLN A 80 -12.58 -1.06 7.84
N GLY A 81 -12.79 -2.30 7.38
CA GLY A 81 -13.98 -2.74 6.64
C GLY A 81 -14.03 -2.24 5.20
N HIS A 82 -12.87 -1.98 4.57
CA HIS A 82 -12.76 -1.61 3.16
C HIS A 82 -12.81 -2.82 2.21
N ILE A 83 -12.37 -3.98 2.70
CA ILE A 83 -12.33 -5.29 2.02
C ILE A 83 -12.93 -6.37 2.91
#